data_AF-A0A8H5HZ78-F1
#
_entry.id   AF-A0A8H5HZ78-F1
#
_cell.length_a   1.000
_cell.length_b   1.000
_cell.length_c   1.000
_cell.angle_alpha   90.00
_cell.angle_beta   90.00
_cell.angle_gamma   90.00
#
_symmetry.space_group_name_H-M   'P 1'
#
loop_
_entity.id
_entity.type
_entity.pdbx_description
1 polymer ?
#
loop_
_entity_poly.entity_id
_entity_poly.type
_entity_poly.pdbx_seq_one_letter_code
_entity_poly.pdbx_strand_id
1 'polypeptide(L)'
;MDATGINFMVLSCASPCIQGISDPNAAEEMAINVNNQLAAQIQNSTDRFGAFAALSMHNASTAAAELKRTVIDLGFLGALVNDYQQSGADNGGGIQDFGLVYRNA
;
A
#
# COMPACT_ATOMS: atom_id res chain seq x y z
N MET A 1 -17.75 -7.73 -12.47
CA MET A 1 -17.14 -9.06 -12.39
C MET A 1 -18.00 -10.10 -13.08
N ASP A 2 -19.22 -10.37 -12.59
CA ASP A 2 -20.05 -11.47 -13.12
C ASP A 2 -20.45 -11.29 -14.58
N ALA A 3 -20.92 -10.09 -14.97
CA ALA A 3 -21.28 -9.78 -16.35
C ALA A 3 -20.10 -9.84 -17.34
N THR A 4 -18.86 -9.76 -16.83
CA THR A 4 -17.63 -9.73 -17.64
C THR A 4 -16.78 -11.00 -17.48
N GLY A 5 -17.26 -12.00 -16.72
CA GLY A 5 -16.55 -13.25 -16.49
C GLY A 5 -15.28 -13.14 -15.63
N ILE A 6 -15.12 -12.08 -14.82
CA ILE A 6 -13.97 -11.97 -13.91
C ILE A 6 -14.25 -12.80 -12.66
N ASN A 7 -13.52 -13.91 -12.52
CA ASN A 7 -13.70 -14.85 -11.41
C ASN A 7 -13.07 -14.36 -10.10
N PHE A 8 -11.92 -13.69 -10.16
CA PHE A 8 -11.16 -13.30 -8.97
C PHE A 8 -10.55 -11.92 -9.13
N MET A 9 -10.54 -11.11 -8.06
CA MET A 9 -9.86 -9.80 -8.04
C MET A 9 -9.01 -9.66 -6.79
N VAL A 10 -7.79 -9.15 -6.95
CA VAL A 10 -6.92 -8.79 -5.83
C VAL A 10 -7.04 -7.29 -5.58
N LEU A 11 -7.59 -6.93 -4.44
CA LEU A 11 -7.83 -5.55 -4.05
C LEU A 11 -6.56 -4.93 -3.47
N SER A 12 -6.39 -3.63 -3.68
CA SER A 12 -5.28 -2.86 -3.13
C SER A 12 -5.76 -1.45 -2.78
N CYS A 13 -4.98 -0.76 -1.94
CA CYS A 13 -5.31 0.60 -1.54
C CYS A 13 -4.99 1.60 -2.65
N ALA A 14 -5.98 2.42 -3.04
CA ALA A 14 -5.85 3.36 -4.13
C ALA A 14 -4.83 4.48 -3.85
N SER A 15 -4.04 4.82 -4.88
CA SER A 15 -2.99 5.84 -4.83
C SER A 15 -3.52 7.22 -4.37
N PRO A 16 -2.78 7.98 -3.55
CA PRO A 16 -1.42 7.70 -3.05
C PRO A 16 -1.37 6.76 -1.83
N CYS A 17 -2.50 6.41 -1.25
CA CYS A 17 -2.60 5.60 -0.03
C CYS A 17 -1.59 6.00 1.07
N ILE A 18 -0.93 5.02 1.71
CA ILE A 18 0.02 5.20 2.82
C ILE A 18 1.25 6.00 2.37
N GLN A 19 1.61 5.92 1.09
CA GLN A 19 2.74 6.66 0.52
C GLN A 19 2.54 8.17 0.58
N GLY A 20 1.30 8.66 0.69
CA GLY A 20 0.96 10.07 0.87
C GLY A 20 1.03 10.59 2.31
N ILE A 21 1.39 9.74 3.28
CA ILE A 21 1.43 10.12 4.71
C ILE A 21 2.88 10.33 5.14
N SER A 22 3.26 11.57 5.40
CA SER A 22 4.64 11.93 5.76
C SER A 22 5.03 11.63 7.20
N ASP A 23 4.06 11.61 8.13
CA ASP A 23 4.34 11.21 9.52
C ASP A 23 4.47 9.68 9.62
N PRO A 24 5.63 9.15 10.07
CA PRO A 24 5.86 7.71 10.08
C PRO A 24 4.88 6.92 10.94
N ASN A 25 4.51 7.46 12.11
CA ASN A 25 3.63 6.76 13.05
C ASN A 25 2.19 6.72 12.52
N ALA A 26 1.70 7.84 11.99
CA ALA A 26 0.38 7.91 11.36
C ALA A 26 0.31 7.01 10.11
N ALA A 27 1.39 6.92 9.32
CA ALA A 27 1.46 6.03 8.16
C ALA A 27 1.38 4.55 8.57
N GLU A 28 2.12 4.15 9.61
CA GLU A 28 2.09 2.78 10.15
C GLU A 28 0.71 2.43 10.72
N GLU A 29 0.12 3.32 11.53
CA GLU A 29 -1.22 3.11 12.09
C GLU A 29 -2.28 3.00 10.98
N MET A 30 -2.22 3.89 9.99
CA MET A 30 -3.14 3.85 8.85
C MET A 30 -2.97 2.56 8.03
N ALA A 31 -1.75 2.08 7.81
CA ALA A 31 -1.49 0.84 7.08
C ALA A 31 -2.19 -0.35 7.77
N ILE A 32 -2.00 -0.48 9.09
CA ILE A 32 -2.65 -1.54 9.88
C ILE A 32 -4.17 -1.42 9.80
N ASN A 33 -4.71 -0.22 9.96
CA ASN A 33 -6.15 0.02 9.91
C ASN A 33 -6.76 -0.33 8.56
N VAL A 34 -6.13 0.10 7.45
CA VAL A 34 -6.59 -0.22 6.09
C VAL A 34 -6.53 -1.72 5.83
N ASN A 35 -5.44 -2.40 6.22
CA ASN A 35 -5.30 -3.84 6.04
C ASN A 35 -6.37 -4.62 6.83
N ASN A 36 -6.63 -4.23 8.08
CA ASN A 36 -7.66 -4.88 8.90
C ASN A 36 -9.07 -4.66 8.33
N GLN A 37 -9.38 -3.44 7.87
CA GLN A 37 -10.67 -3.14 7.23
C GLN A 37 -10.84 -3.94 5.94
N LEU A 38 -9.81 -4.01 5.10
CA LEU A 38 -9.86 -4.75 3.85
C LEU A 38 -10.04 -6.25 4.10
N ALA A 39 -9.31 -6.83 5.06
CA ALA A 39 -9.48 -8.23 5.46
C ALA A 39 -10.93 -8.50 5.93
N ALA A 40 -11.49 -7.63 6.76
CA ALA A 40 -12.87 -7.75 7.23
C ALA A 40 -13.91 -7.61 6.11
N GLN A 41 -13.62 -6.81 5.08
CA GLN A 41 -14.52 -6.65 3.92
C GLN A 41 -14.53 -7.87 3.01
N ILE A 42 -13.37 -8.53 2.81
CA ILE A 42 -13.27 -9.68 1.89
C ILE A 42 -13.55 -11.03 2.54
N GLN A 43 -13.63 -11.12 3.87
CA GLN A 43 -13.73 -12.38 4.61
C GLN A 43 -14.90 -13.30 4.17
N ASN A 44 -16.02 -12.71 3.72
CA ASN A 44 -17.22 -13.46 3.31
C ASN A 44 -17.20 -13.85 1.82
N SER A 45 -16.15 -13.52 1.07
CA SER A 45 -16.07 -13.71 -0.37
C SER A 45 -14.63 -14.00 -0.81
N THR A 46 -13.90 -14.77 -0.01
CA THR A 46 -12.48 -15.12 -0.24
C THR A 46 -12.27 -16.01 -1.47
N ASP A 47 -13.33 -16.59 -2.03
CA ASP A 47 -13.33 -17.30 -3.32
C ASP A 47 -13.38 -16.35 -4.53
N ARG A 48 -13.76 -15.08 -4.32
CA ARG A 48 -13.87 -14.04 -5.35
C ARG A 48 -12.87 -12.90 -5.16
N PHE A 49 -12.39 -12.69 -3.94
CA PHE A 49 -11.50 -11.57 -3.60
C PHE A 49 -10.27 -12.03 -2.83
N GLY A 50 -9.13 -11.44 -3.20
CA GLY A 50 -7.91 -11.40 -2.40
C GLY A 50 -7.51 -9.96 -2.13
N ALA A 51 -6.41 -9.77 -1.40
CA ALA A 51 -5.89 -8.44 -1.08
C ALA A 51 -4.37 -8.38 -1.13
N PHE A 52 -3.86 -7.19 -1.45
CA PHE A 52 -2.47 -6.80 -1.27
C PHE A 52 -2.34 -5.87 -0.07
N ALA A 53 -1.29 -6.07 0.72
CA ALA A 53 -0.98 -5.24 1.87
C ALA A 53 -0.63 -3.82 1.45
N ALA A 54 -1.23 -2.86 2.14
CA ALA A 54 -0.76 -1.48 2.20
C ALA A 54 0.32 -1.40 3.28
N LEU A 55 1.46 -0.77 2.97
CA LEU A 55 2.62 -0.70 3.87
C LEU A 55 3.08 0.74 4.04
N SER A 56 3.44 1.11 5.26
CA SER A 56 4.30 2.27 5.52
C SER A 56 5.72 1.91 5.15
N MET A 57 6.34 2.66 4.25
CA MET A 57 7.70 2.39 3.78
C MET A 57 8.75 3.28 4.46
N HIS A 58 8.37 4.00 5.52
CA HIS A 58 9.28 4.85 6.31
C HIS A 58 10.38 4.04 7.02
N ASN A 59 10.08 2.81 7.42
CA ASN A 59 11.03 1.91 8.07
C ASN A 59 10.89 0.49 7.50
N ALA A 60 12.01 -0.06 6.98
CA ALA A 60 11.99 -1.37 6.33
C ALA A 60 11.62 -2.52 7.27
N SER A 61 11.98 -2.44 8.55
CA SER A 61 11.68 -3.49 9.53
C SER A 61 10.21 -3.51 9.92
N THR A 62 9.59 -2.35 10.12
CA THR A 62 8.15 -2.26 10.42
C THR A 62 7.31 -2.64 9.20
N ALA A 63 7.71 -2.20 7.99
CA ALA A 63 7.10 -2.61 6.73
C ALA A 63 7.14 -4.14 6.53
N ALA A 64 8.30 -4.76 6.76
CA ALA A 64 8.45 -6.21 6.63
C ALA A 64 7.63 -6.98 7.69
N ALA A 65 7.54 -6.45 8.91
CA ALA A 65 6.70 -7.04 9.95
C ALA A 65 5.21 -7.00 9.58
N GLU A 66 4.73 -5.87 9.05
CA GLU A 66 3.33 -5.75 8.62
C GLU A 66 3.03 -6.58 7.37
N LEU A 67 3.97 -6.67 6.41
CA LEU A 67 3.85 -7.59 5.29
C LEU A 67 3.72 -9.05 5.77
N LYS A 68 4.57 -9.46 6.71
CA LYS A 68 4.49 -10.80 7.28
C LYS A 68 3.13 -11.04 7.96
N ARG A 69 2.67 -10.10 8.78
CA ARG A 69 1.37 -10.19 9.47
C ARG A 69 0.22 -10.33 8.49
N THR A 70 0.16 -9.46 7.48
CA THR A 70 -0.92 -9.47 6.48
C THR A 70 -0.94 -10.76 5.65
N VAL A 71 0.21 -11.28 5.24
CA VAL A 71 0.28 -12.54 4.47
C VAL A 71 -0.06 -13.75 5.34
N ILE A 72 0.54 -13.85 6.54
CA ILE A 72 0.41 -15.05 7.37
C ILE A 72 -0.91 -15.07 8.15
N ASP A 73 -1.31 -13.93 8.72
CA ASP A 73 -2.45 -13.87 9.64
C ASP A 73 -3.75 -13.47 8.94
N LEU A 74 -3.68 -12.65 7.88
CA LEU A 74 -4.86 -12.16 7.13
C LEU A 74 -5.05 -12.84 5.76
N GLY A 75 -4.10 -13.66 5.32
CA GLY A 75 -4.18 -14.38 4.04
C GLY A 75 -4.01 -13.49 2.79
N PHE A 76 -3.34 -12.34 2.93
CA PHE A 76 -3.06 -11.47 1.78
C PHE A 76 -2.05 -12.12 0.82
N LEU A 77 -2.14 -11.76 -0.45
CA LEU A 77 -1.38 -12.40 -1.55
C LEU A 77 -0.02 -11.74 -1.82
N GLY A 78 0.34 -10.70 -1.07
CA GLY A 78 1.55 -9.90 -1.26
C GLY A 78 1.33 -8.46 -0.82
N ALA A 79 2.12 -7.53 -1.36
CA ALA A 79 1.98 -6.09 -1.15
C ALA A 79 1.90 -5.32 -2.47
N LEU A 80 1.26 -4.15 -2.42
CA LEU A 80 1.30 -3.15 -3.47
C LEU A 80 1.67 -1.81 -2.84
N VAL A 81 2.74 -1.20 -3.34
CA VAL A 81 3.27 0.08 -2.86
C VAL A 81 3.10 1.10 -3.98
N ASN A 82 2.57 2.28 -3.66
CA ASN A 82 2.36 3.35 -4.62
C ASN A 82 3.63 4.19 -4.80
N ASP A 83 4.58 3.68 -5.57
CA ASP A 83 5.83 4.38 -5.91
C ASP A 83 6.67 4.73 -4.66
N TYR A 84 6.92 6.01 -4.38
CA TYR A 84 7.78 6.48 -3.29
C TYR A 84 7.00 6.86 -2.03
N GLN A 85 7.65 6.80 -0.87
CA GLN A 85 7.08 7.27 0.40
C GLN A 85 7.37 8.75 0.62
N GLN A 86 6.34 9.58 0.77
CA GLN A 86 6.51 10.95 1.23
C GLN A 86 7.06 10.96 2.66
N SER A 87 7.98 11.87 2.93
CA SER A 87 8.61 12.06 4.24
C SER A 87 9.02 13.53 4.42
N GLY A 88 9.25 13.93 5.68
CA GLY A 88 9.62 15.29 6.04
C GLY A 88 8.43 16.22 6.29
N ALA A 89 8.71 17.39 6.89
CA ALA A 89 7.69 18.36 7.32
C ALA A 89 6.97 19.08 6.16
N ASP A 90 7.53 19.02 4.96
CA ASP A 90 7.06 19.66 3.73
C ASP A 90 6.51 18.65 2.70
N ASN A 91 6.41 17.36 3.05
CA ASN A 91 6.12 16.26 2.11
C ASN A 91 7.13 16.14 0.96
N GLY A 92 8.31 16.77 1.07
CA GLY A 92 9.29 16.93 0.00
C GLY A 92 10.32 15.80 -0.10
N GLY A 93 10.35 14.86 0.84
CA GLY A 93 11.33 13.75 0.86
C GLY A 93 11.11 12.68 -0.22
N GLY A 94 10.04 12.80 -1.00
CA GLY A 94 9.80 12.00 -2.18
C GLY A 94 10.31 12.71 -3.43
N ILE A 95 11.39 12.22 -4.02
CA ILE A 95 11.97 12.71 -5.27
C ILE A 95 10.93 12.86 -6.40
N GLN A 96 10.30 14.03 -6.49
CA GLN A 96 9.71 14.53 -7.74
C GLN A 96 10.74 15.40 -8.47
N ASP A 97 11.92 14.85 -8.75
CA ASP A 97 12.81 15.45 -9.76
C ASP A 97 12.81 14.58 -11.02
N PHE A 98 11.66 14.58 -11.70
CA PHE A 98 11.59 14.32 -13.14
C PHE A 98 11.95 15.60 -13.94
N GLY A 99 12.84 16.44 -13.40
CA GLY A 99 13.57 17.40 -14.19
C GLY A 99 14.43 16.64 -15.19
N LEU A 100 13.93 16.51 -16.43
CA LEU A 100 14.79 16.37 -17.59
C LEU A 100 15.85 17.47 -17.50
N VAL A 101 17.04 17.12 -17.01
CA VAL A 101 18.23 17.93 -17.16
C VAL A 101 18.60 17.87 -18.65
N TYR A 102 17.86 18.61 -19.48
CA TYR A 102 18.44 19.14 -20.71
C TYR A 102 19.51 20.14 -20.28
N ARG A 103 20.75 19.65 -20.13
CA ARG A 103 21.92 20.52 -20.22
C ARG A 103 21.89 21.14 -21.62
N ASN A 104 21.46 22.40 -21.71
CA ASN A 104 21.78 23.21 -22.87
C ASN A 104 23.31 23.42 -22.92
N ALA A 105 23.80 23.44 -24.16
CA ALA A 105 25.19 23.45 -24.59
C ALA A 105 26.13 24.39 -23.80
#